data_AF-A0A016UKS5-F1
#
_entry.id   AF-A0A016UKS5-F1
#
_cell.length_a   1.000
_cell.length_b   1.000
_cell.length_c   1.000
_cell.angle_alpha   90.00
_cell.angle_beta   90.00
_cell.angle_gamma   90.00
#
_symmetry.space_group_name_H-M   'P 1'
#
loop_
_entity.id
_entity.type
_entity.pdbx_description
1 polymer ?
#
loop_
_entity_poly.entity_id
_entity_poly.type
_entity_poly.pdbx_seq_one_letter_code
_entity_poly.pdbx_strand_id
1 'polypeptide(L)'
;MTVQIPMQVDVPQSILPWSEAREIIDEAGNQNSESERVKRQAQRRNSTNNNLWVDGVKYVLDPKSSKAMQHGFLMAAKAWEENTCINFQKINIGDVVANETDYLFVTDDDDGDGCLSHVGKLGGYQPLILGPGCESFAHTAHEVGHALGLYHTQNRHDRDDYIKVNWENIPKQIEDQYVKLTKKQNNNYGMPYDYGSVMHYGSSIRDPTMTPIDANYKTTMGSPMISFIDLSMMNKHYRCKAICKKKSSANCKNGGFPHPRDCQKCICPGGYGGPLCDELPKDCDQGIEVVASKEWDTLQAYVYNRKRDGSYATCTYWIKAPSGKIEVQVETITNSHPTIGCAKAGVEIKTNANHTLTGYRYVVLN
;
A
#
# COMPACT_ATOMS: atom_id res chain seq x y z
N MET A 1 2.59 -4.95 42.14
CA MET A 1 3.14 -3.59 42.31
C MET A 1 2.96 -2.90 40.98
N THR A 2 1.93 -2.06 40.87
CA THR A 2 1.47 -1.49 39.60
C THR A 2 2.16 -0.15 39.42
N VAL A 3 3.02 -0.03 38.42
CA VAL A 3 3.60 1.24 37.98
C VAL A 3 2.76 1.69 36.78
N GLN A 4 1.89 2.69 36.99
CA GLN A 4 1.22 3.38 35.89
C GLN A 4 2.21 4.39 35.31
N ILE A 5 2.63 4.16 34.07
CA ILE A 5 3.24 5.18 33.22
C ILE A 5 2.17 5.61 32.23
N PRO A 6 1.83 6.90 32.11
CA PRO A 6 0.93 7.35 31.05
C PRO A 6 1.64 7.16 29.70
N MET A 7 1.18 6.20 28.90
CA MET A 7 1.60 6.08 27.49
C MET A 7 0.63 6.89 26.63
N GLN A 8 1.12 8.03 26.16
CA GLN A 8 0.56 8.77 25.04
C GLN A 8 0.68 7.86 23.79
N VAL A 9 -0.45 7.51 23.19
CA VAL A 9 -0.45 6.85 21.88
C VAL A 9 -0.29 7.96 20.87
N ASP A 10 0.96 8.26 20.51
CA ASP A 10 1.25 9.14 19.39
C ASP A 10 0.85 8.40 18.10
N VAL A 11 -0.36 8.68 17.64
CA VAL A 11 -0.70 8.58 16.22
C VAL A 11 0.26 9.55 15.53
N PRO A 12 1.10 9.13 14.57
CA PRO A 12 1.94 10.08 13.84
C PRO A 12 1.01 11.07 13.13
N GLN A 13 0.84 12.25 13.72
CA GLN A 13 0.51 13.47 13.02
C GLN A 13 1.85 14.00 12.51
N SER A 14 2.11 13.81 11.22
CA SER A 14 3.08 14.60 10.46
C SER A 14 2.30 15.19 9.27
N ILE A 15 1.71 16.41 9.31
CA ILE A 15 2.27 17.79 9.45
C ILE A 15 3.10 18.09 8.18
N LEU A 16 2.78 18.98 7.21
CA LEU A 16 2.10 20.31 7.15
C LEU A 16 1.46 20.58 5.73
N PRO A 17 1.02 21.81 5.32
CA PRO A 17 -0.03 22.05 4.30
C PRO A 17 0.49 22.12 2.85
N TRP A 18 -0.39 21.87 1.88
CA TRP A 18 -0.16 21.95 0.43
C TRP A 18 0.25 23.34 -0.11
N SER A 19 0.54 24.32 0.75
CA SER A 19 1.02 25.63 0.29
C SER A 19 2.33 25.55 -0.52
N GLU A 20 3.10 24.47 -0.36
CA GLU A 20 4.32 24.20 -1.15
C GLU A 20 4.11 23.18 -2.28
N ALA A 21 2.97 22.47 -2.32
CA ALA A 21 2.55 21.60 -3.43
C ALA A 21 1.82 22.36 -4.56
N ARG A 22 2.04 23.69 -4.63
CA ARG A 22 1.24 24.63 -5.41
C ARG A 22 1.55 24.71 -6.91
N GLU A 23 2.65 24.14 -7.40
CA GLU A 23 3.02 24.30 -8.82
C GLU A 23 2.25 23.42 -9.83
N ILE A 24 1.25 22.62 -9.41
CA ILE A 24 0.48 21.75 -10.34
C ILE A 24 -1.03 22.05 -10.37
N ILE A 25 -1.54 22.94 -9.51
CA ILE A 25 -3.01 23.13 -9.37
C ILE A 25 -3.62 24.10 -10.41
N ASP A 26 -2.84 24.96 -11.07
CA ASP A 26 -3.40 26.08 -11.86
C ASP A 26 -3.62 25.87 -13.38
N GLU A 27 -3.49 24.65 -13.93
CA GLU A 27 -3.81 24.41 -15.35
C GLU A 27 -4.76 23.23 -15.58
N ALA A 28 -6.04 23.38 -15.24
CA ALA A 28 -7.08 22.53 -15.85
C ALA A 28 -8.49 23.14 -15.82
N GLY A 29 -8.62 24.43 -16.13
CA GLY A 29 -9.91 25.04 -16.45
C GLY A 29 -10.57 24.33 -17.65
N ASN A 30 -11.78 23.86 -17.41
CA ASN A 30 -12.88 23.65 -18.36
C ASN A 30 -12.71 22.58 -19.48
N GLN A 31 -13.52 21.51 -19.41
CA GLN A 31 -14.52 21.15 -20.43
C GLN A 31 -15.05 19.72 -20.19
N ASN A 32 -16.37 19.63 -20.16
CA ASN A 32 -17.17 18.42 -20.05
C ASN A 32 -17.05 17.55 -21.30
N SER A 33 -16.89 16.24 -21.11
CA SER A 33 -17.53 15.24 -21.96
C SER A 33 -17.74 13.96 -21.15
N GLU A 34 -18.99 13.56 -21.02
CA GLU A 34 -19.41 12.27 -20.47
C GLU A 34 -18.86 11.14 -21.36
N SER A 35 -17.83 10.45 -20.89
CA SER A 35 -17.40 9.17 -21.45
C SER A 35 -17.14 8.20 -20.29
N GLU A 36 -17.66 6.99 -20.44
CA GLU A 36 -17.64 5.80 -19.56
C GLU A 36 -16.79 5.85 -18.27
N ARG A 37 -17.43 5.40 -17.19
CA ARG A 37 -17.04 5.50 -15.79
C ARG A 37 -15.77 4.70 -15.46
N VAL A 38 -14.59 5.28 -15.68
CA VAL A 38 -13.29 4.69 -15.30
C VAL A 38 -12.72 5.37 -14.04
N LYS A 39 -12.48 4.55 -13.01
CA LYS A 39 -12.00 4.84 -11.62
C LYS A 39 -10.48 5.21 -11.60
N ARG A 40 -9.92 6.09 -10.71
CA ARG A 40 -8.47 6.54 -10.76
C ARG A 40 -7.62 6.89 -9.46
N GLN A 41 -6.30 6.52 -9.38
CA GLN A 41 -5.35 6.52 -8.19
C GLN A 41 -3.84 6.75 -8.50
N ALA A 42 -3.23 6.16 -9.53
CA ALA A 42 -1.82 6.43 -9.89
C ALA A 42 -1.67 7.71 -10.72
N GLN A 43 -0.51 8.37 -10.75
CA GLN A 43 -0.26 9.51 -11.61
C GLN A 43 -0.50 9.17 -13.08
N ARG A 44 -1.09 10.09 -13.84
CA ARG A 44 -1.27 9.87 -15.28
C ARG A 44 0.10 9.94 -15.97
N ARG A 45 0.39 8.95 -16.81
CA ARG A 45 1.55 8.99 -17.72
C ARG A 45 1.37 10.13 -18.72
N ASN A 46 2.37 11.00 -18.84
CA ASN A 46 2.38 11.98 -19.92
C ASN A 46 2.95 11.37 -21.22
N SER A 47 2.87 12.12 -22.32
CA SER A 47 3.28 11.65 -23.66
C SER A 47 4.77 11.29 -23.72
N THR A 48 5.61 12.00 -22.96
CA THR A 48 7.07 11.82 -22.92
C THR A 48 7.51 10.75 -21.93
N ASN A 49 6.64 10.34 -21.00
CA ASN A 49 6.95 9.51 -19.83
C ASN A 49 8.08 10.06 -18.96
N ASN A 50 8.39 11.35 -19.02
CA ASN A 50 9.45 11.94 -18.19
C ASN A 50 9.09 11.93 -16.69
N ASN A 51 7.81 11.74 -16.36
CA ASN A 51 7.35 11.58 -14.98
C ASN A 51 7.50 10.15 -14.42
N LEU A 52 8.12 9.24 -15.19
CA LEU A 52 8.39 7.85 -14.78
C LEU A 52 9.88 7.57 -14.68
N TRP A 53 10.25 6.69 -13.76
CA TRP A 53 11.59 6.09 -13.65
C TRP A 53 11.80 4.97 -14.67
N VAL A 54 11.77 5.31 -15.97
CA VAL A 54 11.76 4.32 -17.08
C VAL A 54 13.02 3.45 -17.14
N ASP A 55 14.17 3.99 -16.74
CA ASP A 55 15.46 3.28 -16.73
C ASP A 55 15.78 2.66 -15.35
N GLY A 56 14.80 2.66 -14.44
CA GLY A 56 15.00 2.35 -13.04
C GLY A 56 15.24 3.60 -12.18
N VAL A 57 15.19 3.39 -10.87
CA VAL A 57 15.37 4.41 -9.85
C VAL A 57 16.83 4.39 -9.41
N LYS A 58 17.60 5.43 -9.76
CA LYS A 58 18.90 5.66 -9.12
C LYS A 58 18.66 6.31 -7.77
N TYR A 59 19.42 5.93 -6.75
CA TYR A 59 19.32 6.54 -5.44
C TYR A 59 20.67 6.74 -4.75
N VAL A 60 20.74 7.79 -3.95
CA VAL A 60 21.83 8.09 -3.02
C VAL A 60 21.25 8.04 -1.62
N LEU A 61 21.92 7.35 -0.70
CA LEU A 61 21.62 7.43 0.73
C LEU A 61 22.44 8.56 1.34
N ASP A 62 21.80 9.45 2.08
CA ASP A 62 22.50 10.49 2.83
C ASP A 62 23.46 9.82 3.83
N PRO A 63 24.78 10.06 3.76
CA PRO A 63 25.74 9.46 4.67
C PRO A 63 25.55 9.90 6.13
N LYS A 64 24.84 11.00 6.40
CA LYS A 64 24.52 11.47 7.75
C LYS A 64 23.34 10.75 8.38
N SER A 65 22.53 10.08 7.57
CA SER A 65 21.29 9.48 8.03
C SER A 65 21.49 8.24 8.88
N SER A 66 20.48 7.95 9.70
CA SER A 66 20.46 6.80 10.59
C SER A 66 20.48 5.46 9.84
N LYS A 67 21.14 4.46 10.44
CA LYS A 67 21.15 3.09 9.89
C LYS A 67 19.75 2.48 9.82
N ALA A 68 18.86 2.87 10.74
CA ALA A 68 17.49 2.41 10.77
C ALA A 68 16.73 2.89 9.53
N MET A 69 16.80 4.19 9.22
CA MET A 69 16.20 4.76 8.01
C MET A 69 16.76 4.09 6.75
N GLN A 70 18.09 4.02 6.61
CA GLN A 70 18.72 3.40 5.45
C GLN A 70 18.26 1.96 5.26
N HIS A 71 18.18 1.18 6.34
CA HIS A 71 17.68 -0.18 6.31
C HIS A 71 16.21 -0.24 5.90
N GLY A 72 15.36 0.62 6.47
CA GLY A 72 13.95 0.77 6.12
C GLY A 72 13.72 1.03 4.63
N PHE A 73 14.47 1.98 4.06
CA PHE A 73 14.41 2.29 2.63
C PHE A 73 14.83 1.10 1.77
N LEU A 74 15.96 0.46 2.10
CA LEU A 74 16.46 -0.69 1.33
C LEU A 74 15.47 -1.86 1.32
N MET A 75 14.77 -2.11 2.43
CA MET A 75 13.71 -3.13 2.49
C MET A 75 12.51 -2.78 1.59
N ALA A 76 12.04 -1.53 1.65
CA ALA A 76 10.93 -1.05 0.83
C ALA A 76 11.26 -1.06 -0.68
N ALA A 77 12.41 -0.50 -1.06
CA ALA A 77 12.90 -0.51 -2.43
C ALA A 77 12.98 -1.94 -2.97
N LYS A 78 13.51 -2.88 -2.18
CA LYS A 78 13.56 -4.30 -2.53
C LYS A 78 12.17 -4.92 -2.70
N ALA A 79 11.21 -4.63 -1.82
CA ALA A 79 9.86 -5.18 -1.93
C ALA A 79 9.13 -4.73 -3.21
N TRP A 80 9.30 -3.45 -3.58
CA TRP A 80 8.82 -2.94 -4.86
C TRP A 80 9.60 -3.53 -6.05
N GLU A 81 10.92 -3.62 -5.96
CA GLU A 81 11.78 -4.18 -7.01
C GLU A 81 11.40 -5.62 -7.34
N GLU A 82 11.31 -6.48 -6.31
CA GLU A 82 11.06 -7.92 -6.47
C GLU A 82 9.73 -8.19 -7.17
N ASN A 83 8.70 -7.38 -6.90
CA ASN A 83 7.34 -7.59 -7.40
C ASN A 83 6.98 -6.70 -8.59
N THR A 84 7.94 -5.96 -9.15
CA THR A 84 7.74 -5.13 -10.35
C THR A 84 8.89 -5.34 -11.34
N CYS A 85 8.88 -4.59 -12.44
CA CYS A 85 9.99 -4.52 -13.39
C CYS A 85 10.96 -3.34 -13.11
N ILE A 86 10.71 -2.59 -12.03
CA ILE A 86 11.46 -1.37 -11.69
C ILE A 86 12.68 -1.78 -10.89
N ASN A 87 13.88 -1.37 -11.33
CA ASN A 87 15.13 -1.64 -10.60
C ASN A 87 15.49 -0.44 -9.72
N PHE A 88 16.08 -0.69 -8.56
CA PHE A 88 16.68 0.33 -7.71
C PHE A 88 18.19 0.18 -7.72
N GLN A 89 18.90 1.24 -8.12
CA GLN A 89 20.35 1.26 -8.24
C GLN A 89 20.94 2.28 -7.28
N LYS A 90 21.72 1.80 -6.29
CA LYS A 90 22.53 2.68 -5.46
C LYS A 90 23.65 3.29 -6.31
N ILE A 91 23.81 4.60 -6.23
CA ILE A 91 24.94 5.34 -6.80
C ILE A 91 25.65 6.13 -5.70
N ASN A 92 26.90 6.53 -5.93
CA ASN A 92 27.57 7.46 -5.02
C ASN A 92 27.22 8.89 -5.41
N ILE A 93 27.21 9.80 -4.42
CA ILE A 93 26.96 11.22 -4.68
C ILE A 93 28.01 11.82 -5.65
N GLY A 94 29.24 11.31 -5.66
CA GLY A 94 30.28 11.73 -6.59
C GLY A 94 30.06 11.29 -8.05
N ASP A 95 29.16 10.32 -8.29
CA ASP A 95 28.78 9.85 -9.62
C ASP A 95 27.59 10.65 -10.20
N VAL A 96 27.04 11.59 -9.44
CA VAL A 96 25.94 12.47 -9.87
C VAL A 96 26.49 13.56 -10.76
N VAL A 97 26.03 13.59 -12.01
CA VAL A 97 26.31 14.69 -12.95
C VAL A 97 25.11 15.64 -12.91
N ALA A 98 25.38 16.88 -12.52
CA ALA A 98 24.34 17.92 -12.41
C ALA A 98 23.58 18.08 -13.74
N ASN A 99 22.25 18.14 -13.67
CA ASN A 99 21.33 18.25 -14.82
C ASN A 99 21.32 17.06 -15.80
N GLU A 100 22.04 15.97 -15.50
CA GLU A 100 22.03 14.75 -16.34
C GLU A 100 21.55 13.51 -15.57
N THR A 101 21.84 13.45 -14.26
CA THR A 101 21.45 12.32 -13.42
C THR A 101 20.15 12.62 -12.69
N ASP A 102 19.09 11.88 -13.02
CA ASP A 102 17.88 11.78 -12.20
C ASP A 102 18.12 10.78 -11.06
N TYR A 103 17.88 11.16 -9.81
CA TYR A 103 18.04 10.27 -8.66
C TYR A 103 17.20 10.67 -7.45
N LEU A 104 16.86 9.68 -6.62
CA LEU A 104 16.32 9.91 -5.28
C LEU A 104 17.47 10.18 -4.30
N PHE A 105 17.41 11.28 -3.58
CA PHE A 105 18.24 11.52 -2.41
C PHE A 105 17.44 11.15 -1.15
N VAL A 106 17.84 10.06 -0.51
CA VAL A 106 17.11 9.50 0.64
C VAL A 106 17.77 9.97 1.93
N THR A 107 17.04 10.70 2.76
CA THR A 107 17.54 11.30 4.00
C THR A 107 16.51 11.23 5.13
N ASP A 108 16.97 11.32 6.37
CA ASP A 108 16.13 11.54 7.57
C ASP A 108 16.24 12.98 8.09
N ASP A 109 16.91 13.86 7.35
CA ASP A 109 16.89 15.30 7.57
C ASP A 109 15.54 15.84 7.08
N ASP A 110 14.60 15.99 8.01
CA ASP A 110 13.22 16.31 7.71
C ASP A 110 12.85 17.77 7.92
N ASP A 111 13.74 18.59 8.47
CA ASP A 111 13.45 19.97 8.87
C ASP A 111 12.13 20.14 9.67
N GLY A 112 11.63 19.05 10.30
CA GLY A 112 10.35 18.99 11.00
C GLY A 112 9.12 18.52 10.19
N ASP A 113 9.28 18.11 8.93
CA ASP A 113 8.21 17.69 8.02
C ASP A 113 7.87 16.18 8.08
N GLY A 114 8.60 15.37 8.84
CA GLY A 114 8.33 13.94 8.99
C GLY A 114 8.67 13.08 7.77
N CYS A 115 7.68 12.38 7.20
CA CYS A 115 7.87 11.53 6.01
C CYS A 115 7.35 12.25 4.77
N LEU A 116 8.17 12.37 3.71
CA LEU A 116 7.80 13.11 2.51
C LEU A 116 8.38 12.52 1.23
N SER A 117 7.55 12.45 0.18
CA SER A 117 8.00 12.16 -1.18
C SER A 117 7.13 12.82 -2.24
N HIS A 118 7.75 13.19 -3.36
CA HIS A 118 7.03 13.64 -4.54
C HIS A 118 6.34 12.47 -5.26
N VAL A 119 5.20 12.75 -5.92
CA VAL A 119 4.50 11.75 -6.71
C VAL A 119 5.09 11.65 -8.12
N GLY A 120 5.82 10.56 -8.37
CA GLY A 120 6.49 10.28 -9.64
C GLY A 120 7.89 10.91 -9.74
N LYS A 121 8.49 10.83 -10.93
CA LYS A 121 9.81 11.40 -11.21
C LYS A 121 9.71 12.88 -11.56
N LEU A 122 10.43 13.74 -10.84
CA LEU A 122 10.60 15.16 -11.18
C LEU A 122 11.71 15.37 -12.21
N GLY A 123 12.82 14.65 -12.04
CA GLY A 123 14.07 14.85 -12.77
C GLY A 123 15.14 15.53 -11.90
N GLY A 124 16.42 15.25 -12.17
CA GLY A 124 17.55 15.72 -11.38
C GLY A 124 17.53 15.19 -9.93
N TYR A 125 17.88 16.06 -8.98
CA TYR A 125 17.78 15.80 -7.54
C TYR A 125 16.32 15.75 -7.12
N GLN A 126 15.91 14.67 -6.46
CA GLN A 126 14.58 14.53 -5.87
C GLN A 126 14.70 14.00 -4.43
N PRO A 127 14.25 14.75 -3.41
CA PRO A 127 14.31 14.27 -2.03
C PRO A 127 13.26 13.19 -1.78
N LEU A 128 13.64 12.22 -0.94
CA LEU A 128 12.73 11.31 -0.25
C LEU A 128 13.11 11.34 1.22
N ILE A 129 12.28 12.00 2.01
CA ILE A 129 12.52 12.28 3.42
C ILE A 129 11.84 11.21 4.26
N LEU A 130 12.61 10.60 5.15
CA LEU A 130 12.19 9.58 6.10
C LEU A 130 12.67 10.00 7.49
N GLY A 131 12.06 11.06 8.01
CA GLY A 131 12.37 11.61 9.33
C GLY A 131 12.13 10.62 10.49
N PRO A 132 12.37 11.06 11.74
CA PRO A 132 12.19 10.22 12.91
C PRO A 132 10.78 9.59 12.99
N GLY A 133 10.70 8.26 13.06
CA GLY A 133 9.43 7.49 13.05
C GLY A 133 9.03 6.93 11.68
N CYS A 134 9.68 7.36 10.60
CA CYS A 134 9.45 6.89 9.23
C CYS A 134 10.30 5.68 8.84
N GLU A 135 11.16 5.17 9.73
CA GLU A 135 12.14 4.11 9.42
C GLU A 135 11.51 2.73 9.25
N SER A 136 10.23 2.59 9.63
CA SER A 136 9.49 1.34 9.47
C SER A 136 9.27 1.01 7.99
N PHE A 137 9.25 -0.28 7.66
CA PHE A 137 8.94 -0.75 6.30
C PHE A 137 7.64 -0.14 5.74
N ALA A 138 6.63 0.04 6.58
CA ALA A 138 5.33 0.56 6.16
C ALA A 138 5.45 1.98 5.61
N HIS A 139 6.07 2.88 6.38
CA HIS A 139 6.28 4.27 5.99
C HIS A 139 7.23 4.37 4.80
N THR A 140 8.35 3.64 4.80
CA THR A 140 9.28 3.67 3.66
C THR A 140 8.66 3.11 2.39
N ALA A 141 7.84 2.05 2.46
CA ALA A 141 7.14 1.51 1.30
C ALA A 141 6.08 2.46 0.75
N HIS A 142 5.42 3.24 1.61
CA HIS A 142 4.49 4.30 1.25
C HIS A 142 5.19 5.41 0.47
N GLU A 143 6.29 5.96 1.01
CA GLU A 143 7.04 7.04 0.36
C GLU A 143 7.69 6.59 -0.95
N VAL A 144 8.19 5.35 -1.03
CA VAL A 144 8.64 4.79 -2.31
C VAL A 144 7.47 4.64 -3.28
N GLY A 145 6.27 4.29 -2.80
CA GLY A 145 5.04 4.26 -3.60
C GLY A 145 4.72 5.62 -4.23
N HIS A 146 4.86 6.70 -3.46
CA HIS A 146 4.77 8.07 -3.98
C HIS A 146 5.84 8.37 -5.02
N ALA A 147 7.12 8.15 -4.71
CA ALA A 147 8.23 8.38 -5.65
C ALA A 147 8.05 7.66 -6.99
N LEU A 148 7.42 6.48 -6.96
CA LEU A 148 7.10 5.69 -8.15
C LEU A 148 5.84 6.15 -8.89
N GLY A 149 4.97 6.94 -8.26
CA GLY A 149 3.83 7.61 -8.91
C GLY A 149 2.45 7.23 -8.37
N LEU A 150 2.32 6.67 -7.18
CA LEU A 150 1.00 6.46 -6.55
C LEU A 150 0.57 7.70 -5.76
N TYR A 151 -0.67 8.14 -5.93
CA TYR A 151 -1.31 9.04 -4.96
C TYR A 151 -1.97 8.22 -3.85
N HIS A 152 -2.36 8.90 -2.77
CA HIS A 152 -3.13 8.23 -1.73
C HIS A 152 -4.48 7.72 -2.25
N THR A 153 -4.90 6.59 -1.70
CA THR A 153 -6.15 5.93 -2.08
C THR A 153 -7.37 6.78 -1.72
N GLN A 154 -7.36 7.50 -0.59
CA GLN A 154 -8.48 8.38 -0.20
C GLN A 154 -8.63 9.65 -1.06
N ASN A 155 -7.61 9.99 -1.86
CA ASN A 155 -7.68 11.12 -2.80
C ASN A 155 -8.23 10.72 -4.17
N ARG A 156 -8.54 9.44 -4.39
CA ARG A 156 -9.11 8.99 -5.67
C ARG A 156 -10.38 9.76 -6.01
N HIS A 157 -10.59 10.02 -7.30
CA HIS A 157 -11.75 10.81 -7.73
C HIS A 157 -13.08 10.08 -7.47
N ASP A 158 -13.04 8.75 -7.37
CA ASP A 158 -14.17 7.85 -7.09
C ASP A 158 -14.28 7.48 -5.60
N ARG A 159 -13.48 8.08 -4.70
CA ARG A 159 -13.41 7.69 -3.29
C ARG A 159 -14.74 7.83 -2.55
N ASP A 160 -15.63 8.74 -2.95
CA ASP A 160 -16.93 8.96 -2.28
C ASP A 160 -17.90 7.77 -2.47
N ASP A 161 -17.64 6.86 -3.42
CA ASP A 161 -18.39 5.60 -3.53
C ASP A 161 -17.96 4.58 -2.44
N TYR A 162 -16.89 4.85 -1.69
CA TYR A 162 -16.22 3.91 -0.78
C TYR A 162 -15.97 4.46 0.62
N ILE A 163 -15.70 5.76 0.76
CA ILE A 163 -15.53 6.42 2.05
C ILE A 163 -16.34 7.71 2.12
N LYS A 164 -16.78 8.07 3.32
CA LYS A 164 -17.25 9.39 3.69
C LYS A 164 -16.12 10.13 4.41
N VAL A 165 -15.79 11.33 3.96
CA VAL A 165 -14.90 12.24 4.70
C VAL A 165 -15.72 13.08 5.66
N ASN A 166 -15.31 13.11 6.93
CA ASN A 166 -15.94 13.84 8.02
C ASN A 166 -15.15 15.14 8.21
N TRP A 167 -15.44 16.13 7.36
CA TRP A 167 -14.73 17.41 7.30
C TRP A 167 -14.72 18.16 8.63
N GLU A 168 -15.78 18.00 9.43
CA GLU A 168 -15.90 18.55 10.77
C GLU A 168 -14.82 18.06 11.75
N ASN A 169 -14.25 16.89 11.50
CA ASN A 169 -13.21 16.26 12.32
C ASN A 169 -11.80 16.51 11.76
N ILE A 170 -11.68 17.25 10.66
CA ILE A 170 -10.42 17.54 10.00
C ILE A 170 -9.98 18.96 10.34
N PRO A 171 -8.79 19.14 10.94
CA PRO A 171 -8.21 20.47 11.13
C PRO A 171 -8.07 21.21 9.79
N LYS A 172 -8.45 22.48 9.76
CA LYS A 172 -8.42 23.33 8.55
C LYS A 172 -7.06 23.33 7.83
N GLN A 173 -5.97 23.18 8.59
CA GLN A 173 -4.60 23.19 8.10
C GLN A 173 -4.25 21.97 7.25
N ILE A 174 -5.05 20.90 7.28
CA ILE A 174 -4.81 19.65 6.55
C ILE A 174 -6.00 19.22 5.69
N GLU A 175 -7.03 20.06 5.52
CA GLU A 175 -8.21 19.75 4.69
C GLU A 175 -7.84 19.43 3.24
N ASP A 176 -6.83 20.11 2.72
CA ASP A 176 -6.23 19.90 1.40
C ASP A 176 -5.75 18.46 1.17
N GLN A 177 -5.23 17.79 2.21
CA GLN A 177 -4.83 16.38 2.15
C GLN A 177 -5.99 15.41 1.89
N TYR A 178 -7.24 15.85 2.11
CA TYR A 178 -8.46 15.06 1.91
C TYR A 178 -9.19 15.42 0.62
N VAL A 179 -8.70 16.42 -0.13
CA VAL A 179 -9.29 16.84 -1.40
C VAL A 179 -9.15 15.73 -2.43
N LYS A 180 -10.20 15.51 -3.22
CA LYS A 180 -10.18 14.54 -4.31
C LYS A 180 -9.35 15.06 -5.47
N LEU A 181 -8.53 14.19 -6.04
CA LEU A 181 -7.92 14.39 -7.33
C LEU A 181 -8.99 14.38 -8.42
N THR A 182 -8.73 15.13 -9.48
CA THR A 182 -9.55 15.11 -10.69
C THR A 182 -9.20 13.90 -11.55
N LYS A 183 -10.14 13.49 -12.42
CA LYS A 183 -9.89 12.44 -13.41
C LYS A 183 -8.70 12.75 -14.33
N LYS A 184 -8.32 14.03 -14.52
CA LYS A 184 -7.19 14.41 -15.37
C LYS A 184 -5.84 14.07 -14.72
N GLN A 185 -5.76 14.16 -13.39
CA GLN A 185 -4.52 14.01 -12.61
C GLN A 185 -4.11 12.56 -12.38
N ASN A 186 -5.07 11.64 -12.18
CA ASN A 186 -4.79 10.25 -11.80
C ASN A 186 -5.31 9.21 -12.82
N ASN A 187 -4.95 7.92 -12.66
CA ASN A 187 -5.43 6.73 -13.40
C ASN A 187 -5.42 5.45 -12.51
N ASN A 188 -6.49 4.66 -12.42
CA ASN A 188 -6.52 3.39 -11.62
C ASN A 188 -6.24 2.20 -12.51
N TYR A 189 -6.27 2.40 -13.82
CA TYR A 189 -6.25 1.31 -14.79
C TYR A 189 -7.40 0.31 -14.60
N GLY A 190 -8.58 0.79 -14.17
CA GLY A 190 -9.76 -0.03 -13.93
C GLY A 190 -9.73 -0.86 -12.65
N MET A 191 -8.75 -0.64 -11.76
CA MET A 191 -8.65 -1.38 -10.50
C MET A 191 -9.68 -0.91 -9.47
N PRO A 192 -10.16 -1.85 -8.62
CA PRO A 192 -11.11 -1.53 -7.55
C PRO A 192 -10.49 -0.64 -6.47
N TYR A 193 -11.31 -0.09 -5.58
CA TYR A 193 -10.86 0.64 -4.40
C TYR A 193 -10.43 -0.36 -3.33
N ASP A 194 -9.18 -0.30 -2.90
CA ASP A 194 -8.64 -1.20 -1.89
C ASP A 194 -8.42 -0.45 -0.58
N TYR A 195 -9.28 -0.71 0.41
CA TYR A 195 -9.15 -0.13 1.75
C TYR A 195 -7.84 -0.53 2.43
N GLY A 196 -7.26 -1.68 2.05
CA GLY A 196 -6.01 -2.19 2.63
C GLY A 196 -4.76 -1.79 1.86
N SER A 197 -4.86 -0.85 0.91
CA SER A 197 -3.70 -0.30 0.20
C SER A 197 -2.73 0.37 1.18
N VAL A 198 -1.43 0.20 0.96
CA VAL A 198 -0.38 0.92 1.72
C VAL A 198 -0.51 2.42 1.56
N MET A 199 -1.12 2.87 0.45
CA MET A 199 -1.36 4.28 0.14
C MET A 199 -2.67 4.82 0.75
N HIS A 200 -3.41 4.02 1.53
CA HIS A 200 -4.67 4.46 2.14
C HIS A 200 -4.45 4.95 3.57
N TYR A 201 -4.87 6.18 3.87
CA TYR A 201 -4.82 6.70 5.24
C TYR A 201 -5.63 5.84 6.21
N GLY A 202 -5.12 5.71 7.43
CA GLY A 202 -5.91 5.24 8.56
C GLY A 202 -6.95 6.27 8.98
N SER A 203 -7.84 5.87 9.89
CA SER A 203 -8.78 6.79 10.52
C SER A 203 -9.01 6.37 11.96
N SER A 204 -9.10 7.36 12.86
CA SER A 204 -9.41 7.11 14.26
C SER A 204 -10.76 6.39 14.38
N ILE A 205 -10.87 5.53 15.39
CA ILE A 205 -12.08 4.73 15.61
C ILE A 205 -13.15 5.53 16.35
N ARG A 206 -12.73 6.41 17.26
CA ARG A 206 -13.62 7.22 18.10
C ARG A 206 -14.00 8.53 17.42
N ASP A 207 -13.02 9.18 16.79
CA ASP A 207 -13.22 10.46 16.11
C ASP A 207 -12.69 10.40 14.67
N PRO A 208 -13.40 9.68 13.77
CA PRO A 208 -12.90 9.40 12.43
C PRO A 208 -12.87 10.67 11.58
N THR A 209 -11.74 10.94 10.93
CA THR A 209 -11.63 11.94 9.82
C THR A 209 -12.24 11.39 8.53
N MET A 210 -12.27 10.07 8.39
CA MET A 210 -12.99 9.36 7.33
C MET A 210 -13.60 8.06 7.83
N THR A 211 -14.73 7.65 7.25
CA THR A 211 -15.44 6.41 7.57
C THR A 211 -15.70 5.61 6.30
N PRO A 212 -15.43 4.30 6.26
CA PRO A 212 -15.77 3.50 5.09
C PRO A 212 -17.29 3.35 4.99
N ILE A 213 -17.82 3.34 3.77
CA ILE A 213 -19.24 3.12 3.49
C ILE A 213 -19.65 1.71 3.95
N ASP A 214 -18.78 0.72 3.76
CA ASP A 214 -18.89 -0.59 4.40
C ASP A 214 -18.10 -0.59 5.71
N ALA A 215 -18.84 -0.58 6.82
CA ALA A 215 -18.29 -0.47 8.16
C ALA A 215 -17.31 -1.60 8.54
N ASN A 216 -17.37 -2.76 7.87
CA ASN A 216 -16.45 -3.88 8.14
C ASN A 216 -14.99 -3.55 7.75
N TYR A 217 -14.78 -2.52 6.93
CA TYR A 217 -13.45 -2.06 6.53
C TYR A 217 -12.81 -1.06 7.51
N LYS A 218 -13.49 -0.70 8.62
CA LYS A 218 -13.03 0.36 9.55
C LYS A 218 -11.59 0.15 10.03
N THR A 219 -11.22 -1.10 10.31
CA THR A 219 -9.90 -1.50 10.81
C THR A 219 -8.96 -2.01 9.71
N THR A 220 -9.42 -2.08 8.46
CA THR A 220 -8.59 -2.42 7.30
C THR A 220 -7.80 -1.22 6.77
N MET A 221 -8.39 -0.01 6.82
CA MET A 221 -7.74 1.25 6.40
C MET A 221 -6.48 1.53 7.21
N GLY A 222 -5.50 2.23 6.63
CA GLY A 222 -4.20 2.48 7.26
C GLY A 222 -3.29 1.25 7.29
N SER A 223 -3.48 0.33 6.35
CA SER A 223 -2.73 -0.92 6.23
C SER A 223 -1.24 -0.64 5.96
N PRO A 224 -0.32 -1.28 6.69
CA PRO A 224 1.13 -1.14 6.47
C PRO A 224 1.69 -2.08 5.39
N MET A 225 0.81 -2.79 4.67
CA MET A 225 1.20 -3.82 3.70
C MET A 225 1.01 -3.29 2.29
N ILE A 226 2.00 -3.48 1.42
CA ILE A 226 1.80 -3.30 -0.02
C ILE A 226 0.74 -4.30 -0.48
N SER A 227 -0.44 -3.81 -0.85
CA SER A 227 -1.55 -4.67 -1.26
C SER A 227 -1.31 -5.26 -2.65
N PHE A 228 -2.06 -6.31 -2.99
CA PHE A 228 -2.06 -6.83 -4.35
C PHE A 228 -2.51 -5.79 -5.37
N ILE A 229 -3.43 -4.90 -5.01
CA ILE A 229 -3.88 -3.83 -5.89
C ILE A 229 -2.78 -2.80 -6.11
N ASP A 230 -1.99 -2.46 -5.08
CA ASP A 230 -0.83 -1.57 -5.22
C ASP A 230 0.19 -2.16 -6.22
N LEU A 231 0.56 -3.43 -6.04
CA LEU A 231 1.47 -4.13 -6.96
C LEU A 231 0.92 -4.20 -8.38
N SER A 232 -0.35 -4.58 -8.51
CA SER A 232 -1.04 -4.68 -9.80
C SER A 232 -1.05 -3.33 -10.52
N MET A 233 -1.33 -2.25 -9.79
CA MET A 233 -1.37 -0.87 -10.28
C MET A 233 0.00 -0.41 -10.74
N MET A 234 1.02 -0.61 -9.91
CA MET A 234 2.40 -0.26 -10.23
C MET A 234 2.89 -1.00 -11.48
N ASN A 235 2.66 -2.32 -11.55
CA ASN A 235 3.01 -3.13 -12.71
C ASN A 235 2.28 -2.72 -13.99
N LYS A 236 1.06 -2.17 -13.88
CA LYS A 236 0.33 -1.63 -15.01
C LYS A 236 0.84 -0.24 -15.40
N HIS A 237 1.15 0.59 -14.41
CA HIS A 237 1.67 1.94 -14.57
C HIS A 237 3.00 1.94 -15.34
N TYR A 238 3.94 1.08 -14.92
CA TYR A 238 5.24 0.90 -15.58
C TYR A 238 5.24 -0.07 -16.76
N ARG A 239 4.07 -0.54 -17.22
CA ARG A 239 3.94 -1.55 -18.31
C ARG A 239 4.67 -2.87 -18.06
N CYS A 240 5.03 -3.20 -16.81
CA CYS A 240 5.62 -4.48 -16.45
C CYS A 240 4.77 -5.68 -16.88
N LYS A 241 3.42 -5.57 -16.84
CA LYS A 241 2.50 -6.62 -17.31
C LYS A 241 2.60 -6.92 -18.81
N ALA A 242 3.26 -6.08 -19.60
CA ALA A 242 3.48 -6.29 -21.03
C ALA A 242 4.78 -7.05 -21.35
N ILE A 243 5.68 -7.23 -20.37
CA ILE A 243 6.94 -7.96 -20.54
C ILE A 243 6.67 -9.43 -20.84
N CYS A 244 5.74 -10.03 -20.09
CA CYS A 244 5.38 -11.43 -20.23
C CYS A 244 4.37 -11.64 -21.36
N LYS A 245 4.79 -12.36 -22.41
CA LYS A 245 3.94 -12.69 -23.56
C LYS A 245 2.82 -13.65 -23.16
N LYS A 246 1.57 -13.25 -23.37
CA LYS A 246 0.36 -14.03 -22.98
C LYS A 246 0.38 -15.50 -23.38
N LYS A 247 0.95 -15.86 -24.54
CA LYS A 247 0.95 -17.24 -25.05
C LYS A 247 1.96 -18.18 -24.37
N SER A 248 3.00 -17.64 -23.74
CA SER A 248 4.14 -18.41 -23.23
C SER A 248 4.41 -18.17 -21.74
N SER A 249 3.53 -17.43 -21.07
CA SER A 249 3.66 -17.06 -19.66
C SER A 249 2.64 -17.85 -18.83
N ALA A 250 2.89 -17.89 -17.52
CA ALA A 250 2.03 -18.54 -16.54
C ALA A 250 0.54 -18.12 -16.70
N ASN A 251 -0.36 -19.11 -16.67
CA ASN A 251 -1.80 -18.88 -16.69
C ASN A 251 -2.32 -18.65 -15.26
N CYS A 252 -2.06 -17.46 -14.74
CA CYS A 252 -2.37 -17.10 -13.36
C CYS A 252 -3.87 -17.19 -13.05
N LYS A 253 -4.18 -17.75 -11.89
CA LYS A 253 -5.53 -17.94 -11.36
C LYS A 253 -5.87 -16.91 -10.29
N ASN A 254 -7.13 -16.91 -9.87
CA ASN A 254 -7.65 -16.11 -8.76
C ASN A 254 -7.36 -14.60 -8.86
N GLY A 255 -7.18 -14.08 -10.08
CA GLY A 255 -6.88 -12.67 -10.34
C GLY A 255 -5.39 -12.30 -10.34
N GLY A 256 -4.49 -13.27 -10.13
CA GLY A 256 -3.05 -13.08 -10.25
C GLY A 256 -2.60 -12.70 -11.67
N PHE A 257 -1.34 -12.27 -11.81
CA PHE A 257 -0.75 -11.93 -13.11
C PHE A 257 0.70 -12.39 -13.23
N PRO A 258 1.21 -12.64 -14.45
CA PRO A 258 2.58 -13.13 -14.63
C PRO A 258 3.61 -12.20 -14.01
N HIS A 259 4.56 -12.78 -13.30
CA HIS A 259 5.61 -12.05 -12.62
C HIS A 259 6.57 -11.43 -13.65
N PRO A 260 6.81 -10.11 -13.64
CA PRO A 260 7.52 -9.42 -14.73
C PRO A 260 8.99 -9.83 -14.85
N ARG A 261 9.59 -10.32 -13.78
CA ARG A 261 10.98 -10.84 -13.75
C ARG A 261 11.10 -12.33 -13.99
N ASP A 262 9.98 -13.05 -14.00
CA ASP A 262 9.92 -14.50 -14.20
C ASP A 262 8.54 -14.89 -14.71
N CYS A 263 8.40 -14.92 -16.03
CA CYS A 263 7.10 -15.13 -16.67
C CYS A 263 6.51 -16.53 -16.46
N GLN A 264 7.22 -17.46 -15.79
CA GLN A 264 6.74 -18.80 -15.47
C GLN A 264 6.04 -18.90 -14.12
N LYS A 265 6.07 -17.82 -13.31
CA LYS A 265 5.31 -17.72 -12.07
C LYS A 265 4.41 -16.49 -12.05
N CYS A 266 3.53 -16.43 -11.06
CA CYS A 266 2.56 -15.37 -10.88
C CYS A 266 2.83 -14.55 -9.62
N ILE A 267 2.44 -13.28 -9.66
CA ILE A 267 2.18 -12.49 -8.45
C ILE A 267 0.75 -12.80 -8.04
N CYS A 268 0.58 -13.25 -6.80
CA CYS A 268 -0.68 -13.78 -6.28
C CYS A 268 -1.38 -12.79 -5.34
N PRO A 269 -2.71 -12.68 -5.39
CA PRO A 269 -3.47 -12.04 -4.32
C PRO A 269 -3.24 -12.76 -2.99
N GLY A 270 -3.27 -12.00 -1.89
CA GLY A 270 -3.15 -12.58 -0.54
C GLY A 270 -4.16 -13.72 -0.32
N GLY A 271 -3.72 -14.78 0.35
CA GLY A 271 -4.49 -16.01 0.54
C GLY A 271 -4.37 -17.02 -0.61
N TYR A 272 -3.62 -16.73 -1.68
CA TYR A 272 -3.31 -17.65 -2.77
C TYR A 272 -1.80 -17.79 -2.99
N GLY A 273 -1.36 -19.00 -3.29
CA GLY A 273 0.05 -19.34 -3.48
C GLY A 273 0.27 -20.29 -4.66
N GLY A 274 1.48 -20.85 -4.72
CA GLY A 274 1.92 -21.65 -5.86
C GLY A 274 2.32 -20.80 -7.07
N PRO A 275 2.94 -21.40 -8.09
CA PRO A 275 3.41 -20.69 -9.27
C PRO A 275 2.26 -20.07 -10.08
N LEU A 276 1.04 -20.60 -9.98
CA LEU A 276 -0.14 -20.15 -10.73
C LEU A 276 -1.20 -19.46 -9.87
N CYS A 277 -0.98 -19.25 -8.57
CA CYS A 277 -1.95 -18.68 -7.63
C CYS A 277 -3.22 -19.53 -7.41
N ASP A 278 -3.12 -20.85 -7.54
CA ASP A 278 -4.21 -21.82 -7.37
C ASP A 278 -3.97 -22.82 -6.24
N GLU A 279 -2.91 -22.61 -5.45
CA GLU A 279 -2.59 -23.43 -4.29
C GLU A 279 -2.84 -22.66 -2.98
N LEU A 280 -3.10 -23.41 -1.91
CA LEU A 280 -3.06 -22.85 -0.56
C LEU A 280 -1.61 -22.38 -0.28
N PRO A 281 -1.38 -21.13 0.16
CA PRO A 281 -0.06 -20.66 0.50
C PRO A 281 0.61 -21.54 1.56
N LYS A 282 1.91 -21.79 1.40
CA LYS A 282 2.73 -22.43 2.44
C LYS A 282 3.30 -21.37 3.39
N ASP A 283 2.41 -20.59 4.00
CA ASP A 283 2.77 -19.47 4.87
C ASP A 283 2.87 -19.85 6.36
N CYS A 284 2.27 -20.97 6.75
CA CYS A 284 2.40 -21.60 8.07
C CYS A 284 2.16 -23.12 7.98
N ASP A 285 2.53 -23.86 9.05
CA ASP A 285 2.26 -25.30 9.15
C ASP A 285 0.81 -25.63 9.51
N GLN A 286 0.05 -24.66 10.03
CA GLN A 286 -1.32 -24.85 10.53
C GLN A 286 -2.39 -24.58 9.47
N GLY A 287 -2.00 -23.95 8.36
CA GLY A 287 -2.90 -23.53 7.30
C GLY A 287 -3.41 -24.72 6.52
N ILE A 288 -4.74 -24.87 6.46
CA ILE A 288 -5.40 -26.00 5.83
C ILE A 288 -6.63 -25.57 5.05
N GLU A 289 -7.06 -26.45 4.15
CA GLU A 289 -8.40 -26.39 3.56
C GLU A 289 -9.41 -27.09 4.48
N VAL A 290 -10.52 -26.42 4.76
CA VAL A 290 -11.59 -26.90 5.63
C VAL A 290 -12.92 -26.84 4.87
N VAL A 291 -13.70 -27.90 4.97
CA VAL A 291 -15.07 -27.94 4.43
C VAL A 291 -16.04 -27.68 5.58
N ALA A 292 -16.67 -26.51 5.59
CA ALA A 292 -17.61 -26.11 6.61
C ALA A 292 -18.80 -27.07 6.69
N SER A 293 -19.19 -27.41 7.93
CA SER A 293 -20.35 -28.24 8.24
C SER A 293 -21.43 -27.42 8.95
N LYS A 294 -22.49 -28.07 9.44
CA LYS A 294 -23.48 -27.42 10.31
C LYS A 294 -22.98 -27.24 11.74
N GLU A 295 -21.94 -27.98 12.11
CA GLU A 295 -21.30 -27.89 13.42
C GLU A 295 -20.15 -26.87 13.37
N TRP A 296 -19.88 -26.23 14.51
CA TRP A 296 -18.78 -25.28 14.63
C TRP A 296 -17.44 -26.01 14.71
N ASP A 297 -16.52 -25.64 13.82
CA ASP A 297 -15.13 -26.06 13.86
C ASP A 297 -14.25 -24.90 14.36
N THR A 298 -13.36 -25.18 15.32
CA THR A 298 -12.42 -24.18 15.85
C THR A 298 -11.13 -24.19 15.03
N LEU A 299 -10.80 -23.04 14.43
CA LEU A 299 -9.53 -22.81 13.74
C LEU A 299 -8.61 -21.96 14.62
N GLN A 300 -7.38 -22.41 14.83
CA GLN A 300 -6.38 -21.71 15.64
C GLN A 300 -5.07 -21.55 14.89
N ALA A 301 -4.58 -20.31 14.83
CA ALA A 301 -3.31 -19.96 14.21
C ALA A 301 -2.37 -19.30 15.23
N TYR A 302 -1.10 -19.70 15.21
CA TYR A 302 -0.04 -19.07 16.00
C TYR A 302 0.97 -18.47 15.03
N VAL A 303 0.86 -17.16 14.83
CA VAL A 303 1.69 -16.44 13.87
C VAL A 303 2.78 -15.69 14.61
N TYR A 304 4.04 -15.98 14.26
CA TYR A 304 5.19 -15.27 14.80
C TYR A 304 6.17 -14.92 13.69
N ASN A 305 6.44 -13.63 13.51
CA ASN A 305 7.43 -13.20 12.53
C ASN A 305 8.81 -13.03 13.17
N ARG A 306 9.75 -13.89 12.78
CA ARG A 306 11.18 -13.77 13.13
C ARG A 306 11.96 -12.92 12.14
N LYS A 307 11.40 -12.69 10.95
CA LYS A 307 12.06 -11.93 9.89
C LYS A 307 11.98 -10.45 10.24
N ARG A 308 13.12 -9.78 10.19
CA ARG A 308 13.25 -8.32 10.38
C ARG A 308 13.34 -7.62 9.03
N ASP A 309 12.56 -8.09 8.06
CA ASP A 309 12.61 -7.65 6.65
C ASP A 309 11.38 -6.83 6.23
N GLY A 310 10.52 -6.46 7.19
CA GLY A 310 9.28 -5.73 6.93
C GLY A 310 8.13 -6.60 6.42
N SER A 311 8.36 -7.88 6.13
CA SER A 311 7.28 -8.80 5.75
C SER A 311 6.31 -9.05 6.92
N TYR A 312 5.09 -9.47 6.61
CA TYR A 312 4.18 -10.04 7.60
C TYR A 312 4.29 -11.56 7.55
N ALA A 313 4.35 -12.20 8.72
CA ALA A 313 4.03 -13.61 8.81
C ALA A 313 2.50 -13.76 8.73
N THR A 314 2.03 -14.72 7.96
CA THR A 314 0.61 -15.01 7.78
C THR A 314 0.35 -16.49 7.97
N CYS A 315 -0.90 -16.85 8.23
CA CYS A 315 -1.32 -18.24 8.25
C CYS A 315 -2.69 -18.35 7.59
N THR A 316 -2.75 -19.00 6.43
CA THR A 316 -3.93 -18.98 5.57
C THR A 316 -4.77 -20.24 5.74
N TYR A 317 -6.08 -20.05 5.89
CA TYR A 317 -7.07 -21.13 5.82
C TYR A 317 -7.98 -20.91 4.62
N TRP A 318 -8.30 -21.99 3.91
CA TRP A 318 -9.36 -21.98 2.90
C TRP A 318 -10.60 -22.66 3.46
N ILE A 319 -11.64 -21.88 3.72
CA ILE A 319 -12.91 -22.40 4.21
C ILE A 319 -13.87 -22.50 3.03
N LYS A 320 -14.32 -23.71 2.71
CA LYS A 320 -15.26 -23.99 1.62
C LYS A 320 -16.59 -24.47 2.18
N ALA A 321 -17.70 -24.07 1.59
CA ALA A 321 -19.02 -24.64 1.88
C ALA A 321 -19.47 -25.54 0.72
N PRO A 322 -19.96 -26.76 0.97
CA PRO A 322 -20.56 -27.61 -0.07
C PRO A 322 -21.76 -26.93 -0.76
N SER A 323 -22.54 -26.16 0.01
CA SER A 323 -23.62 -25.30 -0.47
C SER A 323 -23.93 -24.24 0.59
N GLY A 324 -24.52 -23.12 0.19
CA GLY A 324 -24.97 -22.08 1.12
C GLY A 324 -23.90 -21.06 1.48
N LYS A 325 -23.97 -20.54 2.71
CA LYS A 325 -23.08 -19.50 3.24
C LYS A 325 -22.22 -20.08 4.37
N ILE A 326 -21.04 -19.51 4.55
CA ILE A 326 -20.16 -19.80 5.68
C ILE A 326 -20.39 -18.73 6.74
N GLU A 327 -20.55 -19.16 7.98
CA GLU A 327 -20.49 -18.28 9.14
C GLU A 327 -19.10 -18.39 9.77
N VAL A 328 -18.47 -17.26 10.09
CA VAL A 328 -17.17 -17.22 10.74
C VAL A 328 -17.29 -16.31 11.96
N GLN A 329 -16.95 -16.85 13.13
CA GLN A 329 -16.91 -16.10 14.37
C GLN A 329 -15.44 -15.94 14.81
N VAL A 330 -15.01 -14.68 14.97
CA VAL A 330 -13.70 -14.37 15.53
C VAL A 330 -13.84 -14.33 17.06
N GLU A 331 -13.42 -15.39 17.74
CA GLU A 331 -13.57 -15.49 19.20
C GLU A 331 -12.53 -14.67 19.96
N THR A 332 -11.24 -14.90 19.69
CA THR A 332 -10.13 -14.28 20.41
C THR A 332 -9.02 -13.93 19.45
N ILE A 333 -8.49 -12.70 19.57
CA ILE A 333 -7.23 -12.30 18.96
C ILE A 333 -6.31 -11.87 20.09
N THR A 334 -5.36 -12.71 20.47
CA THR A 334 -4.39 -12.37 21.52
C THR A 334 -3.29 -11.48 20.96
N ASN A 335 -3.43 -10.17 21.15
CA ASN A 335 -2.39 -9.18 20.87
C ASN A 335 -2.38 -8.12 21.98
N SER A 336 -1.20 -7.72 22.45
CA SER A 336 -1.04 -6.73 23.51
C SER A 336 -1.36 -5.30 23.05
N HIS A 337 -1.42 -5.01 21.74
CA HIS A 337 -1.60 -3.66 21.22
C HIS A 337 -2.38 -3.64 19.89
N PRO A 338 -3.71 -3.44 19.91
CA PRO A 338 -4.46 -3.22 18.68
C PRO A 338 -3.97 -1.96 17.96
N THR A 339 -3.90 -2.05 16.63
CA THR A 339 -3.51 -0.95 15.76
C THR A 339 -4.42 -0.96 14.55
N ILE A 340 -4.78 0.25 14.09
CA ILE A 340 -5.50 0.43 12.83
C ILE A 340 -4.68 -0.21 11.69
N GLY A 341 -5.35 -0.73 10.67
CA GLY A 341 -4.71 -1.41 9.55
C GLY A 341 -4.15 -2.80 9.86
N CYS A 342 -4.31 -3.30 11.10
CA CYS A 342 -3.69 -4.51 11.62
C CYS A 342 -2.16 -4.49 11.62
N ALA A 343 -1.57 -3.35 12.00
CA ALA A 343 -0.14 -3.14 11.88
C ALA A 343 0.76 -3.96 12.82
N LYS A 344 0.19 -4.73 13.73
CA LYS A 344 0.93 -5.65 14.61
C LYS A 344 0.45 -7.09 14.46
N ALA A 345 -0.85 -7.28 14.57
CA ALA A 345 -1.53 -8.54 14.33
C ALA A 345 -3.01 -8.28 14.06
N GLY A 346 -3.65 -9.21 13.37
CA GLY A 346 -5.09 -9.19 13.12
C GLY A 346 -5.50 -10.42 12.33
N VAL A 347 -6.81 -10.54 12.13
CA VAL A 347 -7.40 -11.58 11.27
C VAL A 347 -8.03 -10.89 10.07
N GLU A 348 -7.66 -11.32 8.86
CA GLU A 348 -8.31 -10.88 7.63
C GLU A 348 -9.28 -11.95 7.15
N ILE A 349 -10.55 -11.59 6.99
CA ILE A 349 -11.57 -12.43 6.37
C ILE A 349 -11.82 -11.92 4.95
N LYS A 350 -11.44 -12.71 3.96
CA LYS A 350 -11.72 -12.42 2.55
C LYS A 350 -13.08 -12.97 2.14
N THR A 351 -14.08 -12.09 2.13
CA THR A 351 -15.47 -12.41 1.75
C THR A 351 -15.87 -11.86 0.38
N ASN A 352 -15.06 -10.98 -0.20
CA ASN A 352 -15.33 -10.34 -1.48
C ASN A 352 -15.39 -11.35 -2.62
N ALA A 353 -16.36 -11.26 -3.54
CA ALA A 353 -16.32 -12.07 -4.76
C ALA A 353 -15.03 -11.88 -5.58
N ASN A 354 -14.43 -10.69 -5.48
CA ASN A 354 -13.10 -10.40 -6.02
C ASN A 354 -12.02 -10.51 -4.93
N HIS A 355 -11.33 -11.65 -4.87
CA HIS A 355 -10.28 -11.90 -3.88
C HIS A 355 -8.96 -11.14 -4.14
N THR A 356 -8.85 -10.35 -5.22
CA THR A 356 -7.72 -9.43 -5.41
C THR A 356 -7.68 -8.32 -4.38
N LEU A 357 -8.83 -8.01 -3.78
CA LEU A 357 -8.97 -6.97 -2.76
C LEU A 357 -8.55 -7.47 -1.39
N THR A 358 -8.13 -6.52 -0.54
CA THR A 358 -8.01 -6.75 0.89
C THR A 358 -9.39 -7.01 1.49
N GLY A 359 -9.45 -7.98 2.41
CA GLY A 359 -10.65 -8.37 3.13
C GLY A 359 -10.98 -7.48 4.34
N TYR A 360 -11.98 -7.90 5.08
CA TYR A 360 -12.33 -7.29 6.37
C TYR A 360 -11.30 -7.71 7.40
N ARG A 361 -10.69 -6.75 8.08
CA ARG A 361 -9.67 -7.03 9.08
C ARG A 361 -10.16 -6.74 10.48
N TYR A 362 -9.92 -7.66 11.40
CA TYR A 362 -10.34 -7.57 12.79
C TYR A 362 -9.14 -7.47 13.72
N VAL A 363 -9.26 -6.62 14.74
CA VAL A 363 -8.32 -6.45 15.85
C VAL A 363 -9.11 -6.32 17.16
N VAL A 364 -8.49 -6.63 18.30
CA VAL A 364 -9.15 -6.42 19.61
C VAL A 364 -9.07 -4.96 19.99
N LEU A 365 -10.12 -4.19 19.76
CA LEU A 365 -10.20 -2.82 20.25
C LEU A 365 -10.52 -2.86 21.75
N ASN A 366 -9.53 -2.54 22.59
CA ASN A 366 -9.74 -2.37 24.04
C ASN A 366 -10.55 -1.11 24.36
#